data_AF-A0A813WU02-F1
#
_entry.id   AF-A0A813WU02-F1
#
_cell.length_a   1.000
_cell.length_b   1.000
_cell.length_c   1.000
_cell.angle_alpha   90.00
_cell.angle_beta   90.00
_cell.angle_gamma   90.00
#
_symmetry.space_group_name_H-M   'P 1'
#
loop_
_entity.id
_entity.type
_entity.pdbx_description
1 polymer ?
#
loop_
_entity_poly.entity_id
_entity_poly.type
_entity_poly.pdbx_seq_one_letter_code
_entity_poly.pdbx_strand_id
1 'polypeptide(L)'
;MIKYKLRVKSYEDYKKLMIRWPQDSFETGVFVKMLPNIGKYKVYNNCGSLFHQEKDCTAQQKCLKCGEHGHKIKFCLSKSIRCVNCSGHHFCFSTKCVKYTQKLFQINKFVLKILLGENLIENERDIVYIAAQDSNRHTPKSQDSINEIANIINNRLNLFNSRILELEDETSIQNENLNEIKEFKSSLKSTQETLSHLSNNIEKTKNEILDLFETSKHLHSNYKWIMDKFG
;
A
#
# COMPACT_ATOMS: atom_id res chain seq x y z
N MET A 1 -2.89 25.99 5.59
CA MET A 1 -2.44 24.60 5.36
C MET A 1 -1.24 24.31 6.24
N ILE A 2 -1.46 23.66 7.38
CA ILE A 2 -0.41 23.29 8.33
C ILE A 2 0.36 22.11 7.72
N LYS A 3 1.69 22.22 7.64
CA LYS A 3 2.55 21.14 7.13
C LYS A 3 3.15 20.39 8.30
N TYR A 4 2.79 19.12 8.45
CA TYR A 4 3.49 18.24 9.38
C TYR A 4 4.69 17.62 8.67
N LYS A 5 5.88 17.84 9.23
CA LYS A 5 7.11 17.13 8.82
C LYS A 5 7.33 15.98 9.79
N LEU A 6 7.00 14.77 9.37
CA LEU A 6 7.41 13.59 10.12
C LEU A 6 8.85 13.21 9.78
N ARG A 7 9.66 13.05 10.82
CA ARG A 7 10.98 12.42 10.73
C ARG A 7 10.83 10.98 11.17
N VAL A 8 11.04 10.07 10.25
CA VAL A 8 11.16 8.64 10.53
C VAL A 8 12.62 8.30 10.82
N LYS A 9 12.85 7.37 11.76
CA LYS A 9 14.20 6.92 12.12
C LYS A 9 14.71 5.83 11.16
N SER A 10 13.81 5.13 10.49
CA SER A 10 14.13 4.10 9.50
C SER A 10 13.08 4.04 8.39
N TYR A 11 13.42 3.43 7.25
CA TYR A 11 12.49 3.20 6.14
C TYR A 11 11.39 2.19 6.49
N GLU A 12 11.67 1.27 7.41
CA GLU A 12 10.67 0.31 7.88
C GLU A 12 9.60 0.99 8.75
N ASP A 13 10.00 2.02 9.51
CA ASP A 13 9.04 2.88 10.22
C ASP A 13 8.18 3.68 9.23
N TYR A 14 8.74 4.08 8.08
CA TYR A 14 7.97 4.71 7.00
C TYR A 14 6.93 3.75 6.41
N LYS A 15 7.32 2.50 6.08
CA LYS A 15 6.38 1.47 5.59
C LYS A 15 5.28 1.18 6.61
N LYS A 16 5.63 1.06 7.90
CA LYS A 16 4.64 0.88 8.98
C LYS A 16 3.68 2.06 9.10
N LEU A 17 4.18 3.29 8.96
CA LEU A 17 3.32 4.47 8.93
C LEU A 17 2.39 4.45 7.72
N MET A 18 2.86 4.03 6.55
CA MET A 18 2.00 3.89 5.36
C MET A 18 0.89 2.85 5.53
N ILE A 19 1.12 1.79 6.32
CA ILE A 19 0.15 0.70 6.55
C ILE A 19 -0.80 1.00 7.72
N ARG A 20 -0.32 1.66 8.79
CA ARG A 20 -1.07 1.92 10.03
C ARG A 20 -1.64 3.33 10.16
N TRP A 21 -1.34 4.26 9.25
CA TRP A 21 -2.00 5.57 9.30
C TRP A 21 -3.50 5.37 9.08
N PRO A 22 -4.40 5.92 9.92
CA PRO A 22 -5.82 5.66 9.77
C PRO A 22 -6.26 6.12 8.39
N GLN A 23 -6.83 5.20 7.61
CA GLN A 23 -7.57 5.51 6.38
C GLN A 23 -8.67 6.55 6.65
N ASP A 24 -9.08 6.70 7.92
CA ASP A 24 -10.09 7.64 8.42
C ASP A 24 -9.54 9.04 8.74
N SER A 25 -8.23 9.31 8.58
CA SER A 25 -7.66 10.66 8.78
C SER A 25 -8.08 11.67 7.70
N PHE A 26 -8.91 11.25 6.75
CA PHE A 26 -9.28 11.99 5.54
C PHE A 26 -10.78 12.33 5.48
N GLU A 27 -11.46 12.52 6.62
CA GLU A 27 -12.79 13.18 6.63
C GLU A 27 -12.79 14.57 5.96
N THR A 28 -11.61 15.13 5.70
CA THR A 28 -11.42 16.30 4.83
C THR A 28 -10.38 16.06 3.73
N GLY A 29 -10.64 15.13 2.80
CA GLY A 29 -10.29 15.23 1.37
C GLY A 29 -8.87 15.63 0.91
N VAL A 30 -7.84 15.63 1.76
CA VAL A 30 -6.48 16.04 1.37
C VAL A 30 -5.63 14.82 1.07
N PHE A 31 -5.51 14.48 -0.21
CA PHE A 31 -4.51 13.53 -0.69
C PHE A 31 -3.10 14.07 -0.42
N VAL A 32 -2.36 13.47 0.52
CA VAL A 32 -0.95 13.79 0.76
C VAL A 32 -0.10 12.85 -0.09
N LYS A 33 0.34 13.32 -1.27
CA LYS A 33 1.36 12.61 -2.06
C LYS A 33 2.70 12.68 -1.32
N MET A 34 3.12 11.58 -0.70
CA MET A 34 4.45 11.49 -0.09
C MET A 34 5.48 11.36 -1.20
N LEU A 35 6.15 12.47 -1.53
CA LEU A 35 7.26 12.49 -2.48
C LEU A 35 8.59 12.26 -1.74
N PRO A 36 9.52 11.47 -2.31
CA PRO A 36 10.86 11.37 -1.76
C PRO A 36 11.48 12.77 -1.68
N ASN A 37 12.26 13.02 -0.62
CA ASN A 37 12.95 14.30 -0.43
C ASN A 37 14.12 14.42 -1.43
N ILE A 38 13.79 14.74 -2.67
CA ILE A 38 14.75 14.95 -3.75
C ILE A 38 15.37 16.33 -3.56
N GLY A 39 16.69 16.34 -3.36
CA GLY A 39 17.49 17.55 -3.35
C GLY A 39 17.36 18.27 -4.69
N LYS A 40 16.84 19.50 -4.65
CA LYS A 40 16.80 20.38 -5.82
C LYS A 40 18.10 21.17 -5.87
N TYR A 41 18.70 21.25 -7.05
CA TYR A 41 19.84 22.13 -7.27
C TYR A 41 19.38 23.43 -7.92
N LYS A 42 19.68 24.56 -7.29
CA LYS A 42 19.38 25.87 -7.84
C LYS A 42 20.60 26.37 -8.60
N VAL A 43 20.42 26.68 -9.88
CA VAL A 43 21.45 27.35 -10.69
C VAL A 43 21.67 28.76 -10.13
N TYR A 44 22.93 29.17 -10.03
CA TYR A 44 23.22 30.49 -9.47
C TYR A 44 22.81 31.62 -10.41
N ASN A 45 22.09 32.62 -9.87
CA ASN A 45 21.49 33.70 -10.67
C ASN A 45 22.52 34.63 -11.31
N ASN A 46 23.70 34.78 -10.71
CA ASN A 46 24.72 35.68 -11.24
C ASN A 46 25.47 35.05 -12.41
N CYS A 47 26.05 33.86 -12.23
CA CYS A 47 26.98 33.28 -13.21
C CYS A 47 26.43 32.05 -13.94
N GLY A 48 25.30 31.49 -13.52
CA GLY A 48 24.72 30.28 -14.12
C GLY A 48 25.43 28.96 -13.78
N SER A 49 26.44 28.99 -12.90
CA SER A 49 27.27 27.82 -12.57
C SER A 49 26.55 26.79 -11.68
N LEU A 50 26.97 25.53 -11.82
CA LEU A 50 26.53 24.38 -11.03
C LEU A 50 27.53 23.93 -9.96
N PHE A 51 28.64 24.65 -9.80
CA PHE A 51 29.83 24.12 -9.10
C PHE A 51 30.25 24.90 -7.85
N HIS A 52 29.55 25.95 -7.46
CA HIS A 52 29.86 26.73 -6.26
C HIS A 52 28.60 27.24 -5.55
N GLN A 53 28.76 27.63 -4.28
CA GLN A 53 27.72 28.29 -3.50
C GLN A 53 27.69 29.80 -3.82
N GLU A 54 26.55 30.45 -3.54
CA GLU A 54 26.33 31.87 -3.82
C GLU A 54 27.40 32.78 -3.21
N LYS A 55 27.82 32.49 -1.97
CA LYS A 55 28.88 33.23 -1.26
C LYS A 55 30.28 33.09 -1.88
N ASP A 56 30.50 32.05 -2.69
CA ASP A 56 31.82 31.74 -3.27
C ASP A 56 31.90 32.18 -4.74
N CYS A 57 30.87 32.84 -5.26
CA CYS A 57 30.85 33.26 -6.66
C CYS A 57 31.61 34.58 -6.86
N THR A 58 32.83 34.46 -7.40
CA THR A 58 33.64 35.61 -7.87
C THR A 58 33.45 35.91 -9.36
N ALA A 59 32.62 35.12 -10.06
CA ALA A 59 32.43 35.25 -11.50
C ALA A 59 31.58 36.49 -11.88
N GLN A 60 31.89 37.07 -13.04
CA GLN A 60 31.10 38.15 -13.63
C GLN A 60 29.69 37.67 -13.98
N GLN A 61 28.72 38.60 -13.92
CA GLN A 61 27.33 38.33 -14.25
C GLN A 61 27.20 37.81 -15.69
N LYS A 62 26.52 36.68 -15.84
CA LYS A 62 26.16 36.04 -17.11
C LYS A 62 24.65 35.95 -17.26
N CYS A 63 24.19 36.16 -18.49
CA CYS A 63 22.78 35.99 -18.82
C CYS A 63 22.41 34.50 -18.88
N LEU A 64 21.45 34.07 -18.07
CA LEU A 64 21.01 32.67 -18.00
C LEU A 64 20.31 32.17 -19.29
N LYS A 65 19.98 33.07 -20.23
CA LYS A 65 19.37 32.74 -21.54
C LYS A 65 20.42 32.58 -22.65
N CYS A 66 21.33 33.53 -22.82
CA CYS A 66 22.29 33.52 -23.94
C CYS A 66 23.74 33.24 -23.52
N GLY A 67 24.04 33.26 -22.23
CA GLY A 67 25.37 33.04 -21.66
C GLY A 67 26.35 34.19 -21.75
N GLU A 68 25.95 35.30 -22.39
CA GLU A 68 26.76 36.51 -22.51
C GLU A 68 26.79 37.34 -21.23
N HIS A 69 27.83 38.17 -21.12
CA HIS A 69 28.05 39.04 -19.97
C HIS A 69 27.25 40.35 -20.05
N GLY A 70 27.20 41.09 -18.94
CA GLY A 70 26.76 42.49 -18.90
C GLY A 70 25.25 42.73 -18.83
N HIS A 71 24.41 41.69 -18.82
CA HIS A 71 22.95 41.86 -18.67
C HIS A 71 22.27 40.69 -17.95
N LYS A 72 21.07 40.93 -17.42
CA LYS A 72 20.22 39.90 -16.79
C LYS A 72 19.26 39.32 -17.83
N ILE A 73 18.68 38.15 -17.53
CA ILE A 73 17.73 37.47 -18.42
C ILE A 73 16.56 38.37 -18.86
N LYS A 74 16.08 39.25 -17.98
CA LYS A 74 14.98 40.19 -18.25
C LYS A 74 15.31 41.24 -19.32
N PHE A 75 16.60 41.53 -19.52
CA PHE A 75 17.09 42.54 -20.47
C PHE A 75 17.80 41.91 -21.68
N CYS A 76 17.63 40.59 -21.88
CA CYS A 76 18.30 39.87 -22.95
C CYS A 76 17.57 40.05 -24.29
N LEU A 77 18.19 40.79 -25.21
CA LEU A 77 17.71 40.99 -26.59
C LEU A 77 18.08 39.83 -27.53
N SER A 78 18.94 38.90 -27.09
CA SER A 78 19.34 37.76 -27.92
C SER A 78 18.14 36.84 -28.21
N LYS A 79 17.97 36.51 -29.49
CA LYS A 79 17.00 35.50 -29.95
C LYS A 79 17.48 34.07 -29.70
N SER A 80 18.79 33.87 -29.57
CA SER A 80 19.38 32.55 -29.33
C SER A 80 19.39 32.19 -27.84
N ILE A 81 19.06 30.94 -27.54
CA ILE A 81 19.22 30.36 -26.21
C ILE A 81 20.50 29.51 -26.22
N ARG A 82 21.36 29.73 -25.23
CA ARG A 82 22.62 29.01 -25.05
C ARG A 82 22.86 28.75 -23.57
N CYS A 83 22.99 27.48 -23.22
CA CYS A 83 23.25 27.05 -21.85
C CYS A 83 24.67 27.44 -21.41
N VAL A 84 24.81 28.13 -20.27
CA VAL A 84 26.12 28.49 -19.70
C VAL A 84 26.97 27.27 -19.33
N ASN A 85 26.33 26.14 -19.01
CA ASN A 85 27.03 24.96 -18.51
C ASN A 85 27.50 24.02 -19.63
N CYS A 86 26.69 23.81 -20.68
CA CYS A 86 26.98 22.85 -21.75
C CYS A 86 26.92 23.43 -23.16
N SER A 87 26.72 24.74 -23.31
CA SER A 87 26.62 25.44 -24.59
C SER A 87 25.49 24.97 -25.52
N GLY A 88 24.60 24.09 -25.04
CA GLY A 88 23.46 23.57 -25.79
C GLY A 88 22.32 24.59 -25.98
N HIS A 89 21.44 24.32 -26.93
CA HIS A 89 20.29 25.18 -27.27
C HIS A 89 19.12 25.00 -26.29
N HIS A 90 19.33 25.34 -25.02
CA HIS A 90 18.35 25.30 -23.95
C HIS A 90 18.80 26.17 -22.76
N PHE A 91 17.89 26.45 -21.82
CA PHE A 91 18.24 27.18 -20.59
C PHE A 91 19.20 26.38 -19.69
N CYS A 92 20.00 27.08 -18.90
CA CYS A 92 20.99 26.48 -18.00
C CYS A 92 20.40 25.64 -16.85
N PHE A 93 19.13 25.84 -16.51
CA PHE A 93 18.36 25.07 -15.53
C PHE A 93 17.38 24.08 -16.19
N SER A 94 17.50 23.85 -17.49
CA SER A 94 16.65 22.90 -18.20
C SER A 94 17.03 21.46 -17.86
N THR A 95 16.04 20.59 -17.75
CA THR A 95 16.19 19.13 -17.67
C THR A 95 16.88 18.52 -18.89
N LYS A 96 16.93 19.26 -20.01
CA LYS A 96 17.69 18.90 -21.22
C LYS A 96 19.20 19.11 -21.06
N CYS A 97 19.66 19.84 -20.03
CA CYS A 97 21.07 20.08 -19.79
C CYS A 97 21.73 18.87 -19.13
N VAL A 98 22.63 18.20 -19.85
CA VAL A 98 23.37 17.03 -19.32
C VAL A 98 24.12 17.36 -18.02
N LYS A 99 24.80 18.50 -17.94
CA LYS A 99 25.55 18.89 -16.73
C LYS A 99 24.63 19.18 -15.54
N TYR A 100 23.46 19.76 -15.77
CA TYR A 100 22.46 20.00 -14.73
C TYR A 100 21.92 18.66 -14.18
N THR A 101 21.53 17.76 -15.09
CA THR A 101 21.02 16.44 -14.73
C THR A 101 22.06 15.60 -13.99
N GLN A 102 23.32 15.61 -14.42
CA GLN A 102 24.42 14.96 -13.70
C GLN A 102 24.60 15.51 -12.29
N LYS A 103 24.53 16.83 -12.11
CA LYS A 103 24.63 17.44 -10.78
C LYS A 103 23.45 17.03 -9.89
N LEU A 104 22.24 16.96 -10.47
CA LEU A 104 21.05 16.48 -9.77
C LEU A 104 21.23 15.03 -9.30
N PHE A 105 21.76 14.15 -10.15
CA PHE A 105 22.05 12.75 -9.78
C PHE A 105 23.10 12.67 -8.67
N GLN A 106 24.17 13.47 -8.73
CA GLN A 106 25.21 13.48 -7.70
C GLN A 106 24.65 13.85 -6.33
N ILE A 107 23.81 14.88 -6.24
CA ILE A 107 23.21 15.33 -4.98
C ILE A 107 22.20 14.31 -4.45
N ASN A 108 21.53 13.59 -5.36
CA ASN A 108 20.52 12.60 -5.02
C ASN A 108 21.04 11.16 -5.05
N LYS A 109 22.36 10.94 -5.07
CA LYS A 109 22.96 9.60 -5.26
C LYS A 109 22.39 8.54 -4.29
N PHE A 110 22.23 8.90 -3.02
CA PHE A 110 21.70 7.99 -2.01
C PHE A 110 20.20 7.72 -2.21
N VAL A 111 19.43 8.76 -2.55
CA VAL A 111 18.00 8.64 -2.82
C VAL A 111 17.78 7.77 -4.07
N LEU A 112 18.54 7.99 -5.14
CA LEU A 112 18.51 7.17 -6.35
C LEU A 112 18.79 5.69 -6.06
N LYS A 113 19.81 5.40 -5.24
CA LYS A 113 20.15 4.02 -4.86
C LYS A 113 18.98 3.33 -4.15
N ILE A 114 18.27 4.04 -3.27
CA ILE A 114 17.09 3.50 -2.57
C ILE A 114 15.94 3.31 -3.56
N LEU A 115 15.62 4.32 -4.37
CA LEU A 115 14.49 4.27 -5.31
C LEU A 115 14.66 3.16 -6.36
N LEU A 116 15.88 2.99 -6.89
CA LEU A 116 16.20 1.90 -7.83
C LEU A 116 16.20 0.54 -7.13
N GLY A 117 16.81 0.44 -5.93
CA GLY A 117 16.88 -0.81 -5.18
C GLY A 117 15.52 -1.37 -4.78
N GLU A 118 14.53 -0.50 -4.56
CA GLU A 118 13.14 -0.87 -4.23
C GLU A 118 12.22 -0.88 -5.47
N ASN A 119 12.75 -0.77 -6.70
CA ASN A 119 11.98 -0.73 -7.95
C ASN A 119 10.88 0.37 -8.00
N LEU A 120 11.11 1.50 -7.33
CA LEU A 120 10.18 2.65 -7.34
C LEU A 120 10.36 3.57 -8.56
N ILE A 121 11.52 3.47 -9.20
CA ILE A 121 11.82 4.11 -10.49
C ILE A 121 12.53 3.08 -11.37
N GLU A 122 12.34 3.17 -12.68
CA GLU A 122 12.98 2.26 -13.63
C GLU A 122 14.40 2.72 -13.95
N ASN A 123 14.62 4.03 -13.95
CA ASN A 123 15.88 4.61 -14.35
C ASN A 123 16.21 5.88 -13.55
N GLU A 124 17.50 6.25 -13.50
CA GLU A 124 17.95 7.45 -12.79
C GLU A 124 17.33 8.75 -13.34
N ARG A 125 16.92 8.78 -14.60
CA ARG A 125 16.34 9.98 -15.24
C ARG A 125 14.93 10.27 -14.72
N ASP A 126 14.22 9.28 -14.17
CA ASP A 126 12.90 9.46 -13.59
C ASP A 126 12.90 10.49 -12.45
N ILE A 127 14.04 10.65 -11.74
CA ILE A 127 14.18 11.66 -10.69
C ILE A 127 14.03 13.10 -11.19
N VAL A 128 14.35 13.35 -12.46
CA VAL A 128 14.25 14.67 -13.10
C VAL A 128 12.79 15.08 -13.22
N TYR A 129 11.90 14.13 -13.52
CA TYR A 129 10.47 14.33 -13.60
C TYR A 129 9.84 14.54 -12.22
N ILE A 130 10.28 13.77 -11.22
CA ILE A 130 9.79 13.91 -9.84
C ILE A 130 10.19 15.28 -9.26
N ALA A 131 11.42 15.75 -9.50
CA ALA A 131 11.87 17.08 -9.09
C ALA A 131 11.08 18.22 -9.75
N ALA A 132 10.62 18.03 -10.99
CA ALA A 132 9.87 19.01 -11.76
C ALA A 132 8.38 19.09 -11.34
N GLN A 133 7.74 17.96 -11.02
CA GLN A 133 6.34 17.91 -10.58
C GLN A 133 6.07 18.75 -9.33
N ASP A 134 7.05 18.83 -8.44
CA ASP A 134 6.96 19.60 -7.20
C ASP A 134 7.03 21.13 -7.42
N SER A 135 7.25 21.55 -8.68
CA SER A 135 7.25 22.96 -9.13
C SER A 135 5.94 23.37 -9.82
N ASN A 136 5.16 22.40 -10.31
CA ASN A 136 3.84 22.64 -10.91
C ASN A 136 2.75 22.54 -9.83
N ARG A 137 2.72 23.51 -8.93
CA ARG A 137 1.46 23.85 -8.25
C ARG A 137 0.60 24.57 -9.28
N HIS A 138 -0.33 23.85 -9.88
CA HIS A 138 -1.41 24.47 -10.64
C HIS A 138 -2.13 25.45 -9.72
N THR A 139 -2.06 26.73 -10.07
CA THR A 139 -3.10 27.71 -9.77
C THR A 139 -4.41 27.24 -10.41
N PRO A 140 -5.59 27.63 -9.89
CA PRO A 140 -6.87 27.10 -10.34
C PRO A 140 -7.05 27.36 -11.85
N LYS A 141 -7.30 26.31 -12.62
CA LYS A 141 -7.61 26.39 -14.06
C LYS A 141 -9.13 26.49 -14.25
N SER A 142 -9.52 27.09 -15.37
CA SER A 142 -10.85 27.52 -15.84
C SER A 142 -12.07 26.65 -15.49
N GLN A 143 -13.28 27.21 -15.67
CA GLN A 143 -14.58 26.53 -15.52
C GLN A 143 -14.64 25.15 -16.22
N ASP A 144 -13.94 24.98 -17.34
CA ASP A 144 -13.83 23.69 -18.05
C ASP A 144 -13.13 22.61 -17.22
N SER A 145 -12.14 22.99 -16.40
CA SER A 145 -11.46 22.07 -15.48
C SER A 145 -12.38 21.64 -14.34
N ILE A 146 -13.34 22.47 -13.93
CA ILE A 146 -14.33 22.14 -12.90
C ILE A 146 -15.31 21.09 -13.41
N ASN A 147 -15.78 21.23 -14.66
CA ASN A 147 -16.67 20.26 -15.29
C ASN A 147 -15.99 18.91 -15.53
N GLU A 148 -14.71 18.92 -15.90
CA GLU A 148 -13.93 17.68 -16.06
C GLU A 148 -13.72 16.97 -14.72
N ILE A 149 -13.44 17.72 -13.65
CA ILE A 149 -13.37 17.18 -12.28
C ILE A 149 -14.72 16.63 -11.83
N ALA A 150 -15.82 17.33 -12.10
CA ALA A 150 -17.17 16.88 -11.75
C ALA A 150 -17.52 15.55 -12.46
N ASN A 151 -17.16 15.41 -13.73
CA ASN A 151 -17.34 14.16 -14.48
C ASN A 151 -16.51 13.01 -13.89
N ILE A 152 -15.26 13.26 -13.50
CA ILE A 152 -14.41 12.26 -12.83
C ILE A 152 -15.02 11.84 -11.49
N ILE A 153 -15.54 12.80 -10.71
CA ILE A 153 -16.19 12.52 -9.42
C ILE A 153 -17.45 11.69 -9.64
N ASN A 154 -18.31 12.05 -10.59
CA ASN A 154 -19.54 11.31 -10.88
C ASN A 154 -19.25 9.89 -11.37
N ASN A 155 -18.26 9.70 -12.24
CA ASN A 155 -17.84 8.37 -12.69
C ASN A 155 -17.33 7.52 -11.51
N ARG A 156 -16.58 8.12 -10.59
CA ARG A 156 -16.12 7.43 -9.38
C ARG A 156 -17.27 7.10 -8.43
N LEU A 157 -18.22 8.03 -8.23
CA LEU A 157 -19.41 7.78 -7.42
C LEU A 157 -20.24 6.63 -7.98
N ASN A 158 -20.42 6.57 -9.30
CA ASN A 158 -21.12 5.46 -9.94
C ASN A 158 -20.40 4.12 -9.73
N LEU A 159 -19.07 4.10 -9.89
CA LEU A 159 -18.25 2.91 -9.59
C LEU A 159 -18.37 2.48 -8.13
N PHE A 160 -18.36 3.43 -7.18
CA PHE A 160 -18.55 3.12 -5.77
C PHE A 160 -19.94 2.57 -5.49
N ASN A 161 -20.99 3.15 -6.07
CA ASN A 161 -22.35 2.66 -5.90
C ASN A 161 -22.51 1.24 -6.47
N SER A 162 -21.93 0.94 -7.63
CA SER A 162 -21.91 -0.43 -8.15
C SER A 162 -21.21 -1.39 -7.21
N ARG A 163 -20.06 -1.00 -6.63
CA ARG A 163 -19.35 -1.85 -5.67
C ARG A 163 -20.11 -2.03 -4.36
N ILE A 164 -20.85 -1.03 -3.91
CA ILE A 164 -21.71 -1.14 -2.72
C ILE A 164 -22.80 -2.18 -2.96
N LEU A 165 -23.48 -2.13 -4.11
CA LEU A 165 -24.51 -3.12 -4.46
C LEU A 165 -23.94 -4.55 -4.52
N GLU A 166 -22.76 -4.75 -5.12
CA GLU A 166 -22.08 -6.05 -5.12
C GLU A 166 -21.79 -6.55 -3.70
N LEU A 167 -21.34 -5.66 -2.80
CA LEU A 167 -21.06 -6.00 -1.41
C LEU A 167 -22.33 -6.32 -0.61
N GLU A 168 -23.45 -5.65 -0.90
CA GLU A 168 -24.75 -5.96 -0.31
C GLU A 168 -25.23 -7.37 -0.72
N ASP A 169 -25.07 -7.72 -2.00
CA ASP A 169 -25.38 -9.06 -2.50
C ASP A 169 -24.48 -10.14 -1.87
N GLU A 170 -23.15 -9.90 -1.82
CA GLU A 170 -22.20 -10.79 -1.15
C GLU A 170 -22.58 -11.00 0.34
N THR A 171 -23.02 -9.95 1.02
CA THR A 171 -23.45 -10.01 2.43
C THR A 171 -24.75 -10.80 2.58
N SER A 172 -25.69 -10.67 1.63
CA SER A 172 -26.92 -11.45 1.62
C SER A 172 -26.63 -12.95 1.52
N ILE A 173 -25.76 -13.35 0.58
CA ILE A 173 -25.34 -14.75 0.39
C ILE A 173 -24.64 -15.29 1.65
N GLN A 174 -23.79 -14.48 2.29
CA GLN A 174 -23.13 -14.88 3.53
C GLN A 174 -24.13 -15.13 4.67
N ASN A 175 -25.20 -14.34 4.76
CA ASN A 175 -26.24 -14.53 5.77
C ASN A 175 -27.07 -15.80 5.53
N GLU A 176 -27.37 -16.13 4.28
CA GLU A 176 -28.02 -17.41 3.91
C GLU A 176 -27.14 -18.59 4.32
N ASN A 177 -25.87 -18.58 3.93
CA ASN A 177 -24.91 -19.62 4.33
C ASN A 177 -24.79 -19.76 5.86
N LEU A 178 -24.83 -18.64 6.59
CA LEU A 178 -24.77 -18.65 8.04
C LEU A 178 -26.03 -19.29 8.66
N ASN A 179 -27.19 -19.14 8.04
CA ASN A 179 -28.42 -19.81 8.47
C ASN A 179 -28.35 -21.32 8.20
N GLU A 180 -27.87 -21.74 7.03
CA GLU A 180 -27.65 -23.16 6.73
C GLU A 180 -26.69 -23.81 7.75
N ILE A 181 -25.58 -23.15 8.08
CA ILE A 181 -24.64 -23.64 9.11
C ILE A 181 -25.31 -23.80 10.48
N LYS A 182 -26.23 -22.90 10.86
CA LYS A 182 -26.99 -23.02 12.12
C LYS A 182 -27.93 -24.22 12.11
N GLU A 183 -28.58 -24.49 10.98
CA GLU A 183 -29.43 -25.66 10.81
C GLU A 183 -28.62 -26.95 10.88
N PHE A 184 -27.50 -27.02 10.16
CA PHE A 184 -26.57 -28.15 10.24
C PHE A 184 -26.07 -28.40 11.66
N LYS A 185 -25.72 -27.33 12.40
CA LYS A 185 -25.29 -27.43 13.79
C LYS A 185 -26.38 -27.99 14.70
N SER A 186 -27.64 -27.62 14.47
CA SER A 186 -28.79 -28.12 15.23
C SER A 186 -29.02 -29.61 14.96
N SER A 187 -28.94 -30.04 13.69
CA SER A 187 -29.00 -31.44 13.31
C SER A 187 -27.85 -32.26 13.91
N LEU A 188 -26.62 -31.73 13.86
CA LEU A 188 -25.46 -32.38 14.45
C LEU A 188 -25.66 -32.63 15.96
N LYS A 189 -26.18 -31.63 16.68
CA LYS A 189 -26.49 -31.76 18.11
C LYS A 189 -27.50 -32.87 18.38
N SER A 190 -28.57 -32.95 17.59
CA SER A 190 -29.56 -34.03 17.70
C SER A 190 -28.92 -35.40 17.45
N THR A 191 -28.08 -35.54 16.42
CA THR A 191 -27.35 -36.80 16.16
C THR A 191 -26.37 -37.17 17.27
N GLN A 192 -25.77 -36.18 17.93
CA GLN A 192 -24.89 -36.42 19.07
C GLN A 192 -25.67 -36.94 20.29
N GLU A 193 -26.88 -36.41 20.53
CA GLU A 193 -27.78 -36.87 21.58
C GLU A 193 -28.25 -38.31 21.32
N THR A 194 -28.59 -38.67 20.08
CA THR A 194 -28.97 -40.04 19.74
C THR A 194 -27.82 -41.03 19.88
N LEU A 195 -26.60 -40.65 19.48
CA LEU A 195 -25.39 -41.47 19.69
C LEU A 195 -25.10 -41.69 21.16
N SER A 196 -25.28 -40.67 22.01
CA SER A 196 -25.13 -40.81 23.46
C SER A 196 -26.13 -41.82 24.04
N HIS A 197 -27.39 -41.76 23.61
CA HIS A 197 -28.41 -42.71 24.02
C HIS A 197 -28.10 -44.14 23.56
N LEU A 198 -27.68 -44.32 22.30
CA LEU A 198 -27.25 -45.62 21.78
C LEU A 198 -26.05 -46.17 22.55
N SER A 199 -25.07 -45.34 22.88
CA SER A 199 -23.90 -45.74 23.68
C SER A 199 -24.32 -46.25 25.07
N ASN A 200 -25.26 -45.58 25.73
CA ASN A 200 -25.77 -46.02 27.02
C ASN A 200 -26.52 -47.35 26.93
N ASN A 201 -27.31 -47.52 25.85
CA ASN A 201 -28.01 -48.79 25.61
C ASN A 201 -27.04 -49.94 25.35
N ILE A 202 -25.98 -49.71 24.57
CA ILE A 202 -24.94 -50.72 24.32
C ILE A 202 -24.26 -51.14 25.62
N GLU A 203 -23.90 -50.20 26.48
CA GLU A 203 -23.27 -50.53 27.77
C GLU A 203 -24.23 -51.31 28.69
N LYS A 204 -25.53 -50.93 28.69
CA LYS A 204 -26.55 -51.68 29.42
C LYS A 204 -26.68 -53.13 28.92
N THR A 205 -26.83 -53.32 27.61
CA THR A 205 -26.93 -54.66 27.00
C THR A 205 -25.66 -55.48 27.23
N LYS A 206 -24.49 -54.85 27.20
CA LYS A 206 -23.22 -55.51 27.54
C LYS A 206 -23.22 -56.03 28.97
N ASN A 207 -23.70 -55.24 29.94
CA ASN A 207 -23.82 -55.68 31.33
C ASN A 207 -24.84 -56.83 31.48
N GLU A 208 -25.99 -56.75 30.83
CA GLU A 208 -26.99 -57.84 30.82
C GLU A 208 -26.41 -59.16 30.24
N ILE A 209 -25.58 -59.07 29.19
CA ILE A 209 -24.89 -60.24 28.62
C ILE A 209 -23.88 -60.83 29.62
N LEU A 210 -23.14 -59.99 30.35
CA LEU A 210 -22.19 -60.44 31.37
C LEU A 210 -22.91 -61.17 32.51
N ASP A 211 -24.02 -60.63 33.00
CA ASP A 211 -24.84 -61.25 34.04
C ASP A 211 -25.38 -62.62 33.60
N LEU A 212 -25.85 -62.73 32.35
CA LEU A 212 -26.31 -64.00 31.76
C LEU A 212 -25.16 -65.02 31.65
N PHE A 213 -23.96 -64.57 31.29
CA PHE A 213 -22.78 -65.42 31.19
C PHE A 213 -22.37 -65.97 32.56
N GLU A 214 -22.37 -65.13 33.61
CA GLU A 214 -22.11 -65.57 34.98
C GLU A 214 -23.15 -66.55 35.49
N THR A 215 -24.43 -66.27 35.23
CA THR A 215 -25.55 -67.17 35.59
C THR A 215 -25.40 -68.53 34.88
N SER A 216 -25.04 -68.53 33.59
CA SER A 216 -24.78 -69.75 32.82
C SER A 216 -23.61 -70.56 33.42
N LYS A 217 -22.52 -69.89 33.82
CA LYS A 217 -21.37 -70.52 34.48
C LYS A 217 -21.74 -71.17 35.81
N HIS A 218 -22.59 -70.51 36.61
CA HIS A 218 -23.11 -71.07 37.86
C HIS A 218 -23.99 -72.31 37.62
N LEU A 219 -24.91 -72.24 36.65
CA LEU A 219 -25.75 -73.38 36.28
C LEU A 219 -24.94 -74.57 35.79
N HIS A 220 -23.92 -74.34 34.96
CA HIS A 220 -23.01 -75.38 34.49
C HIS A 220 -22.24 -76.03 35.66
N SER A 221 -21.76 -75.22 36.61
CA SER A 221 -21.08 -75.73 37.81
C SER A 221 -22.01 -76.57 38.68
N ASN A 222 -23.26 -76.13 38.86
CA ASN A 222 -24.28 -76.89 39.60
C ASN A 222 -24.62 -78.21 38.90
N TYR A 223 -24.82 -78.19 37.59
CA TYR A 223 -25.09 -79.38 36.80
C TYR A 223 -23.95 -80.40 36.92
N LYS A 224 -22.71 -79.95 36.76
CA LYS A 224 -21.51 -80.79 36.94
C LYS A 224 -21.48 -81.43 38.33
N TRP A 225 -21.73 -80.65 39.38
CA TRP A 225 -21.79 -81.18 40.75
C TRP A 225 -22.87 -82.25 40.94
N ILE A 226 -24.07 -82.06 40.36
CA ILE A 226 -25.16 -83.05 40.41
C ILE A 226 -24.72 -84.35 39.74
N MET A 227 -24.13 -84.25 38.53
CA MET A 227 -23.64 -85.42 37.79
C MET A 227 -22.54 -86.16 38.56
N ASP A 228 -21.59 -85.46 39.18
CA ASP A 228 -20.51 -86.07 39.97
C ASP A 228 -21.04 -86.76 41.26
N LYS A 229 -22.18 -86.32 41.80
CA LYS A 229 -22.78 -86.84 43.05
C LYS A 229 -23.75 -87.99 42.83
N PHE A 230 -24.47 -88.01 41.71
CA PHE A 230 -25.64 -88.88 41.50
C PHE A 230 -25.60 -89.68 40.18
N GLY A 231 -24.67 -89.38 39.26
CA GLY A 231 -24.45 -90.16 38.04
C GLY A 231 -23.43 -91.28 38.25
#